data_AF-D6TT34-F1
#
_entry.id   AF-D6TT34-F1
#
_cell.length_a   1.000
_cell.length_b   1.000
_cell.length_c   1.000
_cell.angle_alpha   90.00
_cell.angle_beta   90.00
_cell.angle_gamma   90.00
#
_symmetry.space_group_name_H-M   'P 1'
#
loop_
_entity.id
_entity.type
_entity.pdbx_description
1 polymer ?
#
loop_
_entity_poly.entity_id
_entity_poly.type
_entity_poly.pdbx_seq_one_letter_code
_entity_poly.pdbx_strand_id
1 'polypeptide(L)'
;MNSLHTYSSQEHEEAQILEQYAERHALSAVRGANFTQCLTLHHLAADLELVDPGGRPHLMHGKDLSDERTWKKFLASLQHPMNLLSLTQSAEPLAKLYRTWLLTKHTQRYRWLNTPGQIHWFEQVTALVILRKLMEAKHHAWTYQHNEGAFADTWCALEMRHLMSLNAMTTEIAKAIHHIVRQPEQAKDMIEHLFDIQATRLLEQPVHLRHLLPPLPPLPTGVALPQALLPLLGELKEMKEMPSPMPTKEV
;
A
#
# COMPACT_ATOMS: atom_id res chain seq x y z
N MET A 1 -43.46 15.70 -9.91
CA MET A 1 -42.06 16.06 -10.22
C MET A 1 -41.16 15.75 -9.01
N ASN A 2 -41.10 14.48 -8.55
CA ASN A 2 -40.34 14.09 -7.34
C ASN A 2 -39.18 13.10 -7.62
N SER A 3 -38.87 12.77 -8.88
CA SER A 3 -37.90 11.70 -9.21
C SER A 3 -36.43 12.13 -9.30
N LEU A 4 -36.13 13.43 -9.42
CA LEU A 4 -34.74 13.90 -9.60
C LEU A 4 -33.94 13.97 -8.29
N HIS A 5 -34.60 14.26 -7.15
CA HIS A 5 -33.91 14.30 -5.85
C HIS A 5 -33.63 12.92 -5.27
N THR A 6 -34.45 11.92 -5.57
CA THR A 6 -34.29 10.55 -5.05
C THR A 6 -33.09 9.83 -5.70
N TYR A 7 -32.85 10.08 -7.00
CA TYR A 7 -31.73 9.46 -7.73
C TYR A 7 -30.36 9.94 -7.22
N SER A 8 -30.19 11.25 -7.01
CA SER A 8 -28.92 11.82 -6.52
C SER A 8 -28.59 11.40 -5.08
N SER A 9 -29.60 11.14 -4.24
CA SER A 9 -29.39 10.66 -2.87
C SER A 9 -28.95 9.20 -2.85
N GLN A 10 -29.51 8.38 -3.72
CA GLN A 10 -29.17 6.97 -3.82
C GLN A 10 -27.75 6.78 -4.36
N GLU A 11 -27.38 7.47 -5.45
CA GLU A 11 -26.01 7.41 -6.00
C GLU A 11 -24.94 7.85 -4.99
N HIS A 12 -25.26 8.85 -4.15
CA HIS A 12 -24.35 9.30 -3.09
C HIS A 12 -24.18 8.26 -1.98
N GLU A 13 -25.28 7.63 -1.56
CA GLU A 13 -25.26 6.54 -0.58
C GLU A 13 -24.48 5.32 -1.10
N GLU A 14 -24.71 4.93 -2.35
CA GLU A 14 -23.97 3.83 -2.99
C GLU A 14 -22.47 4.13 -3.07
N ALA A 15 -22.08 5.34 -3.47
CA ALA A 15 -20.68 5.76 -3.51
C ALA A 15 -20.03 5.75 -2.13
N GLN A 16 -20.76 6.17 -1.09
CA GLN A 16 -20.27 6.14 0.28
C GLN A 16 -20.06 4.71 0.78
N ILE A 17 -21.00 3.80 0.53
CA ILE A 17 -20.88 2.38 0.89
C ILE A 17 -19.65 1.77 0.21
N LEU A 18 -19.48 2.01 -1.10
CA LEU A 18 -18.32 1.53 -1.85
C LEU A 18 -17.00 2.04 -1.25
N GLU A 19 -16.94 3.31 -0.88
CA GLU A 19 -15.77 3.89 -0.25
C GLU A 19 -15.46 3.24 1.11
N GLN A 20 -16.47 2.91 1.93
CA GLN A 20 -16.27 2.17 3.19
C GLN A 20 -15.64 0.79 2.95
N TYR A 21 -16.16 0.03 1.98
CA TYR A 21 -15.57 -1.26 1.60
C TYR A 21 -14.13 -1.09 1.10
N ALA A 22 -13.87 -0.08 0.28
CA ALA A 22 -12.52 0.21 -0.22
C ALA A 22 -11.55 0.58 0.91
N GLU A 23 -11.98 1.36 1.89
CA GLU A 23 -11.19 1.74 3.06
C GLU A 23 -10.81 0.55 3.93
N ARG A 24 -11.76 -0.35 4.22
CA ARG A 24 -11.45 -1.57 4.99
C ARG A 24 -10.47 -2.47 4.26
N HIS A 25 -10.66 -2.63 2.96
CA HIS A 25 -9.76 -3.43 2.15
C HIS A 25 -8.35 -2.83 2.10
N ALA A 26 -8.25 -1.52 1.85
CA ALA A 26 -7.00 -0.78 1.84
C ALA A 26 -6.30 -0.86 3.20
N LEU A 27 -7.02 -0.66 4.30
CA LEU A 27 -6.48 -0.77 5.66
C LEU A 27 -5.87 -2.15 5.92
N SER A 28 -6.54 -3.23 5.51
CA SER A 28 -6.03 -4.60 5.69
C SER A 28 -4.68 -4.80 5.00
N ALA A 29 -4.47 -4.15 3.86
CA ALA A 29 -3.25 -4.24 3.09
C ALA A 29 -2.13 -3.34 3.58
N VAL A 30 -2.47 -2.18 4.14
CA VAL A 30 -1.47 -1.19 4.59
C VAL A 30 -1.23 -1.24 6.09
N ARG A 31 -1.73 -2.26 6.81
CA ARG A 31 -1.60 -2.45 8.27
C ARG A 31 -0.17 -2.59 8.82
N GLY A 32 0.85 -2.63 7.96
CA GLY A 32 2.25 -2.61 8.39
C GLY A 32 2.67 -1.22 8.89
N ALA A 33 3.36 -1.15 10.03
CA ALA A 33 3.78 0.12 10.62
C ALA A 33 4.67 0.92 9.65
N ASN A 34 5.56 0.24 8.94
CA ASN A 34 6.36 0.83 7.86
C ASN A 34 6.10 0.14 6.50
N PHE A 35 6.57 0.74 5.40
CA PHE A 35 6.26 0.23 4.07
C PHE A 35 6.90 -1.13 3.79
N THR A 36 8.08 -1.41 4.35
CA THR A 36 8.72 -2.72 4.25
C THR A 36 7.84 -3.81 4.87
N GLN A 37 7.23 -3.56 6.02
CA GLN A 37 6.27 -4.49 6.62
C GLN A 37 5.02 -4.67 5.77
N CYS A 38 4.54 -3.62 5.11
CA CYS A 38 3.46 -3.78 4.13
C CYS A 38 3.86 -4.78 3.04
N LEU A 39 5.08 -4.70 2.50
CA LEU A 39 5.57 -5.66 1.51
C LEU A 39 5.60 -7.10 2.06
N THR A 40 6.12 -7.29 3.27
CA THR A 40 6.18 -8.60 3.93
C THR A 40 4.80 -9.22 4.12
N LEU A 41 3.80 -8.43 4.50
CA LEU A 41 2.41 -8.89 4.68
C LEU A 41 1.77 -9.40 3.38
N HIS A 42 2.25 -8.94 2.22
CA HIS A 42 1.80 -9.37 0.89
C HIS A 42 2.77 -10.37 0.23
N HIS A 43 3.71 -10.93 0.98
CA HIS A 43 4.73 -11.85 0.47
C HIS A 43 5.56 -11.28 -0.69
N LEU A 44 5.75 -9.95 -0.68
CA LEU A 44 6.58 -9.24 -1.65
C LEU A 44 8.00 -9.11 -1.12
N ALA A 45 8.98 -9.37 -1.98
CA ALA A 45 10.38 -9.10 -1.68
C ALA A 45 10.56 -7.60 -1.38
N ALA A 46 11.29 -7.29 -0.31
CA ALA A 46 11.59 -5.90 0.05
C ALA A 46 12.44 -5.20 -1.01
N ASP A 47 13.31 -5.96 -1.67
CA ASP A 47 14.27 -5.49 -2.65
C ASP A 47 14.15 -6.27 -3.96
N LEU A 48 14.46 -5.61 -5.08
CA LEU A 48 14.49 -6.17 -6.42
C LEU A 48 15.86 -5.96 -7.05
N GLU A 49 16.50 -7.06 -7.48
CA GLU A 49 17.74 -6.99 -8.24
C GLU A 49 17.47 -6.65 -9.71
N LEU A 50 18.20 -5.64 -10.19
CA LEU A 50 18.17 -5.16 -11.56
C LEU A 50 19.58 -5.20 -12.15
N VAL A 51 19.66 -5.26 -13.47
CA VAL A 51 20.93 -5.17 -14.19
C VAL A 51 20.82 -3.98 -15.14
N ASP A 52 21.77 -3.06 -15.07
CA ASP A 52 21.80 -1.93 -15.99
C ASP A 52 22.20 -2.38 -17.42
N PRO A 53 22.04 -1.55 -18.46
CA PRO A 53 22.44 -1.90 -19.82
C PRO A 53 23.93 -2.21 -19.98
N GLY A 54 24.76 -1.81 -19.02
CA GLY A 54 26.19 -2.12 -18.96
C GLY A 54 26.52 -3.41 -18.22
N GLY A 55 25.50 -4.19 -17.80
CA GLY A 55 25.67 -5.47 -17.11
C GLY A 55 25.97 -5.35 -15.62
N ARG A 56 25.87 -4.15 -15.00
CA ARG A 56 26.14 -3.99 -13.57
C ARG A 56 24.89 -4.25 -12.74
N PRO A 57 24.99 -4.99 -11.62
CA PRO A 57 23.87 -5.22 -10.73
C PRO A 57 23.54 -3.95 -9.94
N HIS A 58 22.25 -3.70 -9.75
CA HIS A 58 21.69 -2.62 -8.94
C HIS A 58 20.55 -3.17 -8.08
N LEU A 59 20.51 -2.75 -6.83
CA LEU A 59 19.43 -3.12 -5.92
C LEU A 59 18.40 -1.99 -5.85
N MET A 60 17.14 -2.32 -6.12
CA MET A 60 16.02 -1.40 -5.99
C MET A 60 15.22 -1.74 -4.74
N HIS A 61 15.21 -0.84 -3.76
CA HIS A 61 14.46 -1.03 -2.54
C HIS A 61 13.00 -0.61 -2.73
N GLY A 62 12.06 -1.49 -2.37
CA GLY A 62 10.61 -1.22 -2.43
C GLY A 62 10.22 0.04 -1.65
N LYS A 63 10.85 0.29 -0.50
CA LYS A 63 10.65 1.50 0.32
C LYS A 63 10.95 2.80 -0.40
N ASP A 64 11.87 2.80 -1.37
CA ASP A 64 12.22 4.01 -2.14
C ASP A 64 11.02 4.48 -2.99
N LEU A 65 10.16 3.55 -3.41
CA LEU A 65 8.95 3.88 -4.15
C LEU A 65 7.87 4.51 -3.26
N SER A 66 7.97 4.37 -1.93
CA SER A 66 7.06 5.00 -0.95
C SER A 66 7.66 6.27 -0.32
N ASP A 67 8.87 6.65 -0.72
CA ASP A 67 9.58 7.81 -0.17
C ASP A 67 8.77 9.11 -0.36
N GLU A 68 8.77 9.95 0.67
CA GLU A 68 7.96 11.17 0.71
C GLU A 68 8.41 12.22 -0.33
N ARG A 69 9.72 12.30 -0.61
CA ARG A 69 10.24 13.20 -1.64
C ARG A 69 9.88 12.69 -3.03
N THR A 70 9.92 11.38 -3.25
CA THR A 70 9.46 10.76 -4.51
C THR A 70 7.97 11.03 -4.72
N TRP A 71 7.15 10.84 -3.69
CA TRP A 71 5.71 11.10 -3.72
C TRP A 71 5.39 12.55 -4.05
N LYS A 72 6.03 13.51 -3.37
CA LYS A 72 5.84 14.96 -3.64
C LYS A 72 6.20 15.34 -5.07
N LYS A 73 7.30 14.80 -5.62
CA LYS A 73 7.70 15.03 -7.02
C LYS A 73 6.67 14.48 -7.99
N PHE A 74 6.09 13.31 -7.70
CA PHE A 74 5.03 12.75 -8.50
C PHE A 74 3.77 13.63 -8.48
N LEU A 75 3.28 14.01 -7.31
CA LEU A 75 2.10 14.88 -7.18
C LEU A 75 2.30 16.21 -7.94
N ALA A 76 3.49 16.81 -7.84
CA ALA A 76 3.83 18.03 -8.57
C ALA A 76 3.88 17.85 -10.10
N SER A 77 3.97 16.61 -10.59
CA SER A 77 4.00 16.30 -12.02
C SER A 77 2.62 16.06 -12.64
N LEU A 78 1.57 15.96 -11.81
CA LEU A 78 0.20 15.77 -12.27
C LEU A 78 -0.32 17.04 -12.94
N GLN A 79 -0.95 16.90 -14.11
CA GLN A 79 -1.52 18.03 -14.85
C GLN A 79 -2.76 18.62 -14.14
N HIS A 80 -3.48 17.78 -13.39
CA HIS A 80 -4.67 18.15 -12.64
C HIS A 80 -4.59 17.58 -11.23
N PRO A 81 -5.10 18.32 -10.21
CA PRO A 81 -5.19 17.79 -8.86
C PRO A 81 -6.12 16.58 -8.83
N MET A 82 -5.66 15.49 -8.23
CA MET A 82 -6.44 14.26 -8.05
C MET A 82 -7.05 14.26 -6.65
N ASN A 83 -8.24 13.66 -6.51
CA ASN A 83 -8.89 13.53 -5.20
C ASN A 83 -8.19 12.46 -4.35
N LEU A 84 -7.25 12.87 -3.50
CA LEU A 84 -6.52 11.93 -2.63
C LEU A 84 -7.39 11.37 -1.49
N LEU A 85 -8.63 11.84 -1.33
CA LEU A 85 -9.55 11.39 -0.29
C LEU A 85 -10.59 10.38 -0.81
N SER A 86 -10.46 9.89 -2.04
CA SER A 86 -11.30 8.81 -2.58
C SER A 86 -10.45 7.65 -3.10
N LEU A 87 -10.54 6.50 -2.44
CA LEU A 87 -9.93 5.25 -2.89
C LEU A 87 -10.62 4.72 -4.14
N THR A 88 -11.96 4.73 -4.15
CA THR A 88 -12.76 4.19 -5.25
C THR A 88 -12.52 4.93 -6.56
N GLN A 89 -12.34 6.26 -6.52
CA GLN A 89 -12.11 7.06 -7.72
C GLN A 89 -10.63 7.17 -8.10
N SER A 90 -9.72 7.25 -7.12
CA SER A 90 -8.34 7.67 -7.39
C SER A 90 -7.30 6.56 -7.32
N ALA A 91 -7.55 5.44 -6.64
CA ALA A 91 -6.51 4.43 -6.42
C ALA A 91 -5.94 3.87 -7.72
N GLU A 92 -6.79 3.34 -8.60
CA GLU A 92 -6.32 2.75 -9.87
C GLU A 92 -5.75 3.78 -10.85
N PRO A 93 -6.40 4.94 -11.12
CA PRO A 93 -5.82 5.96 -11.98
C PRO A 93 -4.47 6.47 -11.47
N LEU A 94 -4.33 6.71 -10.16
CA LEU A 94 -3.07 7.15 -9.58
C LEU A 94 -1.98 6.08 -9.69
N ALA A 95 -2.30 4.80 -9.51
CA ALA A 95 -1.32 3.73 -9.69
C ALA A 95 -0.83 3.62 -11.14
N LYS A 96 -1.71 3.78 -12.13
CA LYS A 96 -1.30 3.83 -13.55
C LYS A 96 -0.42 5.04 -13.84
N LEU A 97 -0.83 6.23 -13.38
CA LEU A 97 -0.06 7.46 -13.55
C LEU A 97 1.29 7.40 -12.85
N TYR A 98 1.34 6.85 -11.63
CA TYR A 98 2.57 6.74 -10.84
C TYR A 98 3.58 5.79 -11.50
N ARG A 99 3.14 4.60 -11.93
CA ARG A 99 3.97 3.67 -12.71
C ARG A 99 4.51 4.33 -13.96
N THR A 100 3.64 4.99 -14.72
CA THR A 100 4.03 5.67 -15.97
C THR A 100 5.07 6.74 -15.69
N TRP A 101 4.87 7.56 -14.65
CA TRP A 101 5.80 8.60 -14.25
C TRP A 101 7.16 8.05 -13.79
N LEU A 102 7.17 6.96 -13.01
CA LEU A 102 8.40 6.29 -12.58
C LEU A 102 9.22 5.78 -13.79
N LEU A 103 8.56 5.14 -14.75
CA LEU A 103 9.18 4.59 -15.96
C LEU A 103 9.67 5.69 -16.92
N THR A 104 8.95 6.81 -17.01
CA THR A 104 9.21 7.82 -18.06
C THR A 104 9.93 9.07 -17.57
N LYS A 105 9.69 9.54 -16.35
CA LYS A 105 10.08 10.89 -15.89
C LYS A 105 10.93 10.93 -14.63
N HIS A 106 10.94 9.88 -13.80
CA HIS A 106 11.62 9.95 -12.50
C HIS A 106 13.13 9.65 -12.54
N THR A 107 13.53 8.39 -12.63
CA THR A 107 14.93 7.96 -12.66
C THR A 107 15.11 6.81 -13.63
N GLN A 108 16.27 6.72 -14.27
CA GLN A 108 16.52 5.71 -15.32
C GLN A 108 16.43 4.26 -14.81
N ARG A 109 16.70 3.98 -13.53
CA ARG A 109 16.69 2.62 -12.96
C ARG A 109 15.38 1.86 -13.16
N TYR A 110 14.23 2.54 -13.18
CA TYR A 110 12.93 1.87 -13.42
C TYR A 110 12.78 1.37 -14.86
N ARG A 111 13.57 1.90 -15.80
CA ARG A 111 13.59 1.44 -17.20
C ARG A 111 14.39 0.16 -17.40
N TRP A 112 15.04 -0.35 -16.35
CA TRP A 112 15.81 -1.60 -16.39
C TRP A 112 14.96 -2.82 -16.01
N LEU A 113 13.67 -2.64 -15.72
CA LEU A 113 12.72 -3.73 -15.53
C LEU A 113 12.56 -4.48 -16.86
N ASN A 114 13.14 -5.68 -16.96
CA ASN A 114 13.27 -6.41 -18.22
C ASN A 114 12.71 -7.84 -18.17
N THR A 115 12.34 -8.35 -16.99
CA THR A 115 11.68 -9.65 -16.83
C THR A 115 10.21 -9.48 -16.44
N PRO A 116 9.33 -10.46 -16.79
CA PRO A 116 7.94 -10.46 -16.33
C PRO A 116 7.81 -10.41 -14.81
N GLY A 117 8.68 -11.12 -14.07
CA GLY A 117 8.67 -11.12 -12.60
C GLY A 117 9.00 -9.75 -11.99
N GLN A 118 9.98 -9.03 -12.56
CA GLN A 118 10.32 -7.67 -12.13
C GLN A 118 9.18 -6.67 -12.39
N ILE A 119 8.57 -6.75 -13.58
CA ILE A 119 7.42 -5.91 -13.94
C ILE A 119 6.26 -6.19 -12.97
N HIS A 120 5.95 -7.47 -12.74
CA HIS A 120 4.90 -7.86 -11.83
C HIS A 120 5.13 -7.34 -10.40
N TRP A 121 6.33 -7.56 -9.85
CA TRP A 121 6.71 -6.99 -8.55
C TRP A 121 6.50 -5.47 -8.52
N PHE A 122 6.97 -4.76 -9.55
CA PHE A 122 6.85 -3.30 -9.63
C PHE A 122 5.39 -2.83 -9.64
N GLU A 123 4.51 -3.54 -10.34
CA GLU A 123 3.08 -3.27 -10.36
C GLU A 123 2.43 -3.46 -8.99
N GLN A 124 2.75 -4.57 -8.30
CA GLN A 124 2.24 -4.83 -6.97
C GLN A 124 2.73 -3.80 -5.95
N VAL A 125 4.03 -3.50 -5.95
CA VAL A 125 4.63 -2.53 -5.03
C VAL A 125 4.04 -1.14 -5.25
N THR A 126 3.93 -0.68 -6.50
CA THR A 126 3.36 0.65 -6.78
C THR A 126 1.89 0.73 -6.42
N ALA A 127 1.10 -0.33 -6.62
CA ALA A 127 -0.28 -0.38 -6.15
C ALA A 127 -0.38 -0.21 -4.63
N LEU A 128 0.48 -0.92 -3.89
CA LEU A 128 0.54 -0.83 -2.42
C LEU A 128 1.00 0.54 -1.93
N VAL A 129 1.96 1.18 -2.63
CA VAL A 129 2.37 2.57 -2.35
C VAL A 129 1.16 3.50 -2.44
N ILE A 130 0.37 3.39 -3.51
CA ILE A 130 -0.76 4.30 -3.75
C ILE A 130 -1.84 4.14 -2.69
N LEU A 131 -2.19 2.89 -2.36
CA LEU A 131 -3.14 2.64 -1.26
C LEU A 131 -2.65 3.24 0.05
N ARG A 132 -1.36 3.04 0.38
CA ARG A 132 -0.79 3.61 1.59
C ARG A 132 -0.84 5.13 1.58
N LYS A 133 -0.46 5.77 0.46
CA LYS A 133 -0.44 7.23 0.33
C LYS A 133 -1.84 7.85 0.36
N LEU A 134 -2.84 7.19 -0.20
CA LEU A 134 -4.24 7.63 -0.08
C LEU A 134 -4.75 7.49 1.36
N MET A 135 -4.46 6.39 2.03
CA MET A 135 -4.83 6.21 3.44
C MET A 135 -4.10 7.18 4.36
N GLU A 136 -2.82 7.48 4.12
CA GLU A 136 -2.05 8.52 4.81
C GLU A 136 -2.65 9.93 4.57
N ALA A 137 -3.08 10.23 3.34
CA ALA A 137 -3.73 11.50 3.01
C ALA A 137 -5.10 11.65 3.71
N LYS A 138 -5.93 10.60 3.70
CA LYS A 138 -7.19 10.55 4.47
C LYS A 138 -6.95 10.78 5.96
N HIS A 139 -5.98 10.08 6.55
CA HIS A 139 -5.59 10.28 7.95
C HIS A 139 -5.13 11.72 8.23
N HIS A 140 -4.34 12.30 7.33
CA HIS A 140 -3.87 13.68 7.50
C HIS A 140 -5.03 14.68 7.50
N ALA A 141 -5.95 14.56 6.54
CA ALA A 141 -7.15 15.40 6.47
C ALA A 141 -8.06 15.23 7.70
N TRP A 142 -8.29 13.99 8.13
CA TRP A 142 -9.11 13.71 9.32
C TRP A 142 -8.50 14.28 10.61
N THR A 143 -7.20 14.02 10.84
CA THR A 143 -6.54 14.36 12.12
C THR A 143 -6.16 15.83 12.21
N TYR A 144 -5.53 16.39 11.17
CA TYR A 144 -4.89 17.71 11.23
C TYR A 144 -5.70 18.82 10.59
N GLN A 145 -6.62 18.47 9.68
CA GLN A 145 -7.51 19.44 9.03
C GLN A 145 -8.94 19.36 9.58
N HIS A 146 -9.18 18.47 10.55
CA HIS A 146 -10.49 18.23 11.17
C HIS A 146 -11.59 17.93 10.15
N ASN A 147 -11.23 17.25 9.06
CA ASN A 147 -12.18 16.85 8.03
C ASN A 147 -12.78 15.48 8.39
N GLU A 148 -13.92 15.49 9.09
CA GLU A 148 -14.64 14.27 9.49
C GLU A 148 -15.07 13.41 8.27
N GLY A 149 -15.29 14.04 7.12
CA GLY A 149 -15.64 13.36 5.86
C GLY A 149 -14.46 12.80 5.07
N ALA A 150 -13.23 12.86 5.60
CA ALA A 150 -12.06 12.29 4.90
C ALA A 150 -12.11 10.75 4.83
N PHE A 151 -12.73 10.10 5.81
CA PHE A 151 -13.05 8.68 5.79
C PHE A 151 -14.56 8.46 5.67
N ALA A 152 -14.95 7.49 4.87
CA ALA A 152 -16.33 7.03 4.78
C ALA A 152 -16.68 6.08 5.95
N ASP A 153 -15.69 5.37 6.50
CA ASP A 153 -15.80 4.51 7.69
C ASP A 153 -14.98 5.07 8.86
N THR A 154 -15.68 5.53 9.91
CA THR A 154 -15.05 6.04 11.15
C THR A 154 -14.15 5.01 11.82
N TRP A 155 -14.48 3.72 11.74
CA TRP A 155 -13.63 2.67 12.30
C TRP A 155 -12.26 2.64 11.60
N CYS A 156 -12.24 2.74 10.26
CA CYS A 156 -11.01 2.84 9.49
C CYS A 156 -10.16 4.05 9.89
N ALA A 157 -10.81 5.20 10.17
CA ALA A 157 -10.11 6.40 10.62
C ALA A 157 -9.38 6.17 11.97
N LEU A 158 -10.05 5.51 12.93
CA LEU A 158 -9.48 5.18 14.24
C LEU A 158 -8.31 4.19 14.13
N GLU A 159 -8.47 3.14 13.33
CA GLU A 159 -7.40 2.16 13.11
C GLU A 159 -6.19 2.80 12.41
N MET A 160 -6.43 3.65 11.40
CA MET A 160 -5.34 4.39 10.76
C MET A 160 -4.63 5.33 11.74
N ARG A 161 -5.34 5.97 12.68
CA ARG A 161 -4.72 6.77 13.74
C ARG A 161 -3.79 5.94 14.62
N HIS A 162 -4.22 4.73 15.02
CA HIS A 162 -3.38 3.82 15.79
C HIS A 162 -2.15 3.39 14.99
N LEU A 163 -2.33 3.00 13.73
CA LEU A 163 -1.24 2.63 12.84
C LEU A 163 -0.22 3.77 12.64
N MET A 164 -0.68 4.99 12.43
CA MET A 164 0.20 6.16 12.28
C MET A 164 0.94 6.50 13.57
N SER A 165 0.31 6.27 14.73
CA SER A 165 0.98 6.42 16.03
C SER A 165 2.08 5.38 16.23
N LEU A 166 1.84 4.12 15.84
CA LEU A 166 2.86 3.06 15.85
C LEU A 166 4.03 3.41 14.92
N ASN A 167 3.75 3.84 13.69
CA ASN A 167 4.77 4.28 12.74
C ASN A 167 5.64 5.42 13.32
N ALA A 168 5.02 6.43 13.91
CA ALA A 168 5.74 7.54 14.55
C ALA A 168 6.65 7.06 15.69
N MET A 169 6.12 6.24 16.61
CA MET A 169 6.92 5.68 17.71
C MET A 169 8.11 4.89 17.21
N THR A 170 7.94 4.09 16.16
CA THR A 170 9.03 3.27 15.62
C THR A 170 10.13 4.10 14.98
N THR A 171 9.76 5.22 14.34
CA THR A 171 10.73 6.18 13.80
C THR A 171 11.52 6.85 14.92
N GLU A 172 10.87 7.23 16.01
CA GLU A 172 11.54 7.83 17.18
C GLU A 172 12.44 6.82 17.90
N ILE A 173 12.03 5.55 18.03
CA ILE A 173 12.88 4.48 18.55
C ILE A 173 14.11 4.32 17.66
N ALA A 174 13.95 4.30 16.34
CA ALA A 174 15.08 4.18 15.41
C ALA A 174 16.07 5.36 15.54
N LYS A 175 15.57 6.59 15.66
CA LYS A 175 16.40 7.79 15.91
C LYS A 175 17.11 7.71 17.26
N ALA A 176 16.39 7.37 18.32
CA ALA A 176 16.94 7.27 19.66
C ALA A 176 18.07 6.23 19.69
N ILE A 177 17.83 5.07 19.09
CA ILE A 177 18.83 4.01 18.97
C ILE A 177 20.04 4.47 18.15
N HIS A 178 19.85 5.14 17.01
CA HIS A 178 20.94 5.67 16.20
C HIS A 178 21.79 6.72 16.93
N HIS A 179 21.19 7.52 17.81
CA HIS A 179 21.89 8.52 18.61
C HIS A 179 22.53 7.95 19.89
N ILE A 180 22.01 6.85 20.44
CA ILE A 180 22.44 6.29 21.75
C ILE A 180 23.41 5.12 21.58
N VAL A 181 23.31 4.33 20.51
CA VAL A 181 24.05 3.06 20.36
C VAL A 181 25.26 3.24 19.45
N ARG A 182 26.47 3.07 20.01
CA ARG A 182 27.75 3.06 19.27
C ARG A 182 27.89 1.88 18.28
N GLN A 183 26.93 0.96 18.25
CA GLN A 183 26.87 -0.25 17.41
C GLN A 183 25.56 -0.29 16.61
N PRO A 184 25.51 0.34 15.42
CA PRO A 184 24.28 0.51 14.63
C PRO A 184 23.65 -0.79 14.13
N GLU A 185 24.42 -1.87 14.00
CA GLU A 185 23.90 -3.17 13.52
C GLU A 185 23.04 -3.89 14.56
N GLN A 186 23.49 -4.00 15.82
CA GLN A 186 22.65 -4.58 16.90
C GLN A 186 21.36 -3.79 17.14
N ALA A 187 21.47 -2.48 17.02
CA ALA A 187 20.39 -1.53 17.04
C ALA A 187 19.33 -1.82 15.97
N LYS A 188 19.77 -2.06 14.73
CA LYS A 188 18.93 -2.40 13.60
C LYS A 188 18.24 -3.75 13.81
N ASP A 189 18.96 -4.77 14.26
CA ASP A 189 18.40 -6.09 14.56
C ASP A 189 17.32 -6.02 15.65
N MET A 190 17.52 -5.22 16.70
CA MET A 190 16.52 -5.04 17.75
C MET A 190 15.27 -4.32 17.24
N ILE A 191 15.44 -3.31 16.37
CA ILE A 191 14.33 -2.59 15.76
C ILE A 191 13.54 -3.52 14.84
N GLU A 192 14.22 -4.25 13.97
CA GLU A 192 13.64 -5.26 13.08
C GLU A 192 12.93 -6.35 13.88
N HIS A 193 13.52 -6.82 14.99
CA HIS A 193 12.88 -7.79 15.87
C HIS A 193 11.62 -7.24 16.56
N LEU A 194 11.64 -5.99 17.03
CA LEU A 194 10.48 -5.34 17.65
C LEU A 194 9.36 -5.13 16.62
N PHE A 195 9.73 -4.77 15.40
CA PHE A 195 8.84 -4.70 14.25
C PHE A 195 8.26 -6.07 13.90
N ASP A 196 9.07 -7.12 13.86
CA ASP A 196 8.62 -8.49 13.57
C ASP A 196 7.70 -9.00 14.67
N ILE A 197 7.99 -8.75 15.94
CA ILE A 197 7.06 -9.06 17.05
C ILE A 197 5.75 -8.31 16.88
N GLN A 198 5.77 -7.04 16.46
CA GLN A 198 4.53 -6.30 16.20
C GLN A 198 3.79 -6.81 14.96
N ALA A 199 4.49 -7.10 13.87
CA ALA A 199 3.90 -7.67 12.66
C ALA A 199 3.29 -9.04 12.96
N THR A 200 4.00 -9.89 13.69
CA THR A 200 3.52 -11.18 14.20
C THR A 200 2.34 -10.99 15.13
N ARG A 201 2.35 -10.02 16.06
CA ARG A 201 1.17 -9.71 16.88
C ARG A 201 -0.02 -9.22 16.05
N LEU A 202 0.22 -8.44 14.99
CA LEU A 202 -0.83 -7.98 14.05
C LEU A 202 -1.33 -9.11 13.12
N LEU A 203 -0.54 -10.18 12.96
CA LEU A 203 -0.89 -11.39 12.21
C LEU A 203 -1.61 -12.42 13.11
N GLU A 204 -1.13 -12.63 14.33
CA GLU A 204 -1.61 -13.60 15.33
C GLU A 204 -2.81 -13.08 16.11
N GLN A 205 -2.91 -11.77 16.32
CA GLN A 205 -4.17 -11.12 16.69
C GLN A 205 -4.78 -10.62 15.38
N PRO A 206 -5.62 -11.43 14.70
CA PRO A 206 -6.48 -10.85 13.71
C PRO A 206 -7.27 -9.76 14.44
N VAL A 207 -7.46 -8.63 13.79
CA VAL A 207 -8.16 -7.42 14.23
C VAL A 207 -9.60 -7.70 14.74
N HIS A 208 -10.01 -8.96 14.88
CA HIS A 208 -11.27 -9.45 15.41
C HIS A 208 -11.43 -9.37 16.93
N LEU A 209 -10.42 -8.97 17.72
CA LEU A 209 -10.56 -8.89 19.18
C LEU A 209 -10.01 -7.59 19.75
N ARG A 210 -10.84 -6.54 19.70
CA ARG A 210 -11.11 -5.66 20.86
C ARG A 210 -12.32 -4.73 20.69
N HIS A 211 -12.78 -4.51 19.45
CA HIS A 211 -14.13 -4.03 19.17
C HIS A 211 -14.69 -4.84 18.00
N LEU A 212 -15.92 -5.33 18.11
CA LEU A 212 -16.62 -5.97 17.00
C LEU A 212 -16.55 -5.00 15.81
N LEU A 213 -15.88 -5.40 14.73
CA LEU A 213 -15.86 -4.64 13.49
C LEU A 213 -17.30 -4.24 13.17
N PRO A 214 -17.64 -2.95 13.09
CA PRO A 214 -19.03 -2.55 12.84
C PRO A 214 -19.48 -3.20 11.53
N PRO A 215 -20.64 -3.85 11.46
CA PRO A 215 -21.09 -4.44 10.20
C PRO A 215 -21.18 -3.32 9.15
N LEU A 216 -20.67 -3.59 7.95
CA LEU A 216 -20.92 -2.68 6.83
C LEU A 216 -22.38 -2.80 6.37
N PRO A 217 -22.97 -1.72 5.86
CA PRO A 217 -24.22 -1.82 5.12
C PRO A 217 -24.04 -2.80 3.95
N PRO A 218 -25.08 -3.59 3.61
CA PRO A 218 -25.02 -4.52 2.49
C PRO A 218 -24.76 -3.76 1.18
N LEU A 219 -24.05 -4.39 0.26
CA LEU A 219 -23.89 -3.84 -1.08
C LEU A 219 -25.26 -3.71 -1.78
N PRO A 220 -25.49 -2.62 -2.52
CA PRO A 220 -26.67 -2.49 -3.37
C PRO A 220 -26.72 -3.61 -4.43
N THR A 221 -27.93 -4.00 -4.81
CA THR A 221 -28.15 -5.08 -5.79
C THR A 221 -27.48 -4.77 -7.13
N GLY A 222 -26.62 -5.68 -7.60
CA GLY A 222 -25.91 -5.52 -8.88
C GLY A 222 -24.60 -4.72 -8.80
N VAL A 223 -24.24 -4.20 -7.61
CA VAL A 223 -22.99 -3.50 -7.38
C VAL A 223 -21.93 -4.47 -6.88
N ALA A 224 -20.81 -4.57 -7.59
CA ALA A 224 -19.66 -5.37 -7.18
C ALA A 224 -18.84 -4.63 -6.11
N LEU A 225 -18.16 -5.39 -5.24
CA LEU A 225 -17.16 -4.81 -4.33
C LEU A 225 -16.14 -4.02 -5.15
N PRO A 226 -15.76 -2.80 -4.70
CA PRO A 226 -14.67 -2.11 -5.32
C PRO A 226 -13.42 -2.96 -5.13
N GLN A 227 -12.83 -3.42 -6.22
CA GLN A 227 -11.53 -4.07 -6.17
C GLN A 227 -10.50 -2.99 -5.85
N ALA A 228 -10.32 -2.69 -4.57
CA ALA A 228 -9.31 -1.73 -4.14
C ALA A 228 -7.92 -2.34 -4.37
N LEU A 229 -7.39 -2.23 -5.60
CA LEU A 229 -6.08 -2.65 -6.15
C LEU A 229 -5.51 -4.04 -5.79
N LEU A 230 -5.89 -4.67 -4.67
CA LEU A 230 -5.28 -5.87 -4.11
C LEU A 230 -6.02 -7.19 -4.34
N PRO A 231 -7.30 -7.28 -4.81
CA PRO A 231 -7.81 -8.58 -5.25
C PRO A 231 -6.94 -9.17 -6.36
N LEU A 232 -6.24 -8.32 -7.12
CA LEU A 232 -5.23 -8.68 -8.13
C LEU A 232 -3.93 -9.27 -7.57
N LEU A 233 -3.66 -9.17 -6.26
CA LEU A 233 -2.45 -9.76 -5.65
C LEU A 233 -2.66 -11.23 -5.24
N GLY A 234 -3.91 -11.66 -5.02
CA GLY A 234 -4.24 -13.00 -4.52
C GLY A 234 -4.57 -14.04 -5.59
N GLU A 235 -4.95 -13.64 -6.81
CA GLU A 235 -5.52 -14.54 -7.83
C GLU A 235 -4.52 -15.17 -8.82
N LEU A 236 -3.20 -15.08 -8.62
CA LEU A 236 -2.22 -15.74 -9.50
C LEU A 236 -1.43 -16.84 -8.79
N LYS A 237 -2.16 -17.80 -8.20
CA LYS A 237 -1.60 -19.08 -7.74
C LYS A 237 -1.27 -20.06 -8.87
N GLU A 238 -1.50 -19.70 -10.14
CA GLU A 238 -1.26 -20.54 -11.32
C GLU A 238 -0.20 -19.96 -12.27
N MET A 239 1.03 -19.77 -11.80
CA MET A 239 2.21 -19.74 -12.70
C MET A 239 3.38 -20.54 -12.10
N LYS A 240 3.06 -21.61 -11.36
CA LYS A 240 4.06 -22.53 -10.79
C LYS A 240 4.07 -23.89 -11.51
N GLU A 241 4.11 -23.86 -12.84
CA GLU A 241 4.56 -25.01 -13.64
C GLU A 241 5.50 -24.51 -14.74
N MET A 242 6.78 -24.33 -14.40
CA MET A 242 7.84 -24.60 -15.37
C MET A 242 8.62 -25.82 -14.88
N PRO A 243 8.80 -26.85 -15.72
CA PRO A 243 9.47 -28.08 -15.33
C PRO A 243 10.97 -27.80 -15.11
N SER A 244 11.49 -28.36 -14.02
CA SER A 244 12.93 -28.40 -13.73
C SER A 244 13.70 -28.98 -14.92
N PRO A 245 14.86 -28.41 -15.29
CA PRO A 245 15.74 -29.04 -16.27
C PRO A 245 16.28 -30.34 -15.68
N MET A 246 16.06 -31.44 -16.40
CA MET A 246 16.58 -32.76 -16.05
C MET A 246 18.12 -32.75 -15.95
N PRO A 247 18.72 -33.55 -15.04
CA PRO A 247 20.16 -33.65 -14.94
C PRO A 247 20.71 -34.38 -16.17
N THR A 248 21.69 -33.75 -16.82
CA THR A 248 22.58 -34.35 -17.80
C THR A 248 23.24 -35.57 -17.17
N LYS A 249 22.94 -36.77 -17.71
CA LYS A 249 23.77 -37.95 -17.47
C LYS A 249 25.02 -37.81 -18.32
N GLU A 250 26.17 -37.72 -17.67
CA GLU A 250 27.45 -38.02 -18.28
C GLU A 250 27.48 -39.49 -18.70
N VAL A 251 27.86 -39.73 -19.95
CA VAL A 251 28.43 -40.99 -20.47
C VAL A 251 29.70 -40.62 -21.21
#